data_AF-A0A2V6PEX0-F1
#
_entry.id   AF-A0A2V6PEX0-F1
#
_cell.length_a   1.000
_cell.length_b   1.000
_cell.length_c   1.000
_cell.angle_alpha   90.00
_cell.angle_beta   90.00
_cell.angle_gamma   90.00
#
_symmetry.space_group_name_H-M   'P 1'
#
loop_
_entity.id
_entity.type
_entity.pdbx_description
1 polymer ?
#
loop_
_entity_poly.entity_id
_entity_poly.type
_entity_poly.pdbx_seq_one_letter_code
_entity_poly.pdbx_strand_id
1 'polypeptide(L)'
;MPLLGDQSRRKRNLILIVAGLLLMAGLSAFNIAFRPAELPIASNLVVIGLLNLNVIVLLLLLVLLFRNLIKLWFERREKVIGAKFKTKLVLGFLTLALLPSILIFIIASNFINRSIQGWFKPQVERPLDQALVVAQTYYHNLETASLRHARHLARVIEREGLLADDRRDELAAWLLEQQEQLGLSAVTVFGRDAKALVHVKDPAL
;
A
#
# COMPACT_ATOMS: atom_id res chain seq x y z
N MET A 1 33.37 -18.81 -56.90
CA MET A 1 33.53 -19.48 -55.59
C MET A 1 33.01 -18.57 -54.47
N PRO A 2 31.87 -18.85 -53.80
CA PRO A 2 31.39 -18.01 -52.71
C PRO A 2 31.28 -18.80 -51.38
N LEU A 3 32.18 -18.55 -50.42
CA LEU A 3 32.08 -19.10 -49.04
C LEU A 3 32.19 -18.04 -47.94
N LEU A 4 32.17 -16.74 -48.27
CA LEU A 4 32.37 -15.66 -47.29
C LEU A 4 31.08 -15.07 -46.68
N GLY A 5 29.90 -15.64 -47.00
CA GLY A 5 28.60 -15.12 -46.54
C GLY A 5 28.07 -15.70 -45.22
N ASP A 6 28.53 -16.88 -44.80
CA ASP A 6 27.90 -17.62 -43.69
C ASP A 6 28.56 -17.35 -42.32
N GLN A 7 29.88 -17.07 -42.31
CA GLN A 7 30.61 -16.83 -41.06
C GLN A 7 30.21 -15.52 -40.36
N SER A 8 29.90 -14.45 -41.11
CA SER A 8 29.49 -13.16 -40.53
C SER A 8 28.09 -13.20 -39.90
N ARG A 9 27.19 -14.04 -40.45
CA ARG A 9 25.86 -14.30 -39.89
C ARG A 9 25.95 -15.11 -38.61
N ARG A 10 26.79 -16.16 -38.58
CA ARG A 10 27.04 -16.97 -37.38
C ARG A 10 27.67 -16.15 -36.25
N LYS A 11 28.72 -15.37 -36.54
CA LYS A 11 29.36 -14.49 -35.54
C LYS A 11 28.38 -13.49 -34.92
N ARG A 12 27.51 -12.87 -35.73
CA ARG A 12 26.50 -11.93 -35.22
C ARG A 12 25.44 -12.60 -34.34
N ASN A 13 24.99 -13.79 -34.71
CA ASN A 13 24.03 -14.53 -33.89
C ASN A 13 24.66 -14.97 -32.55
N LEU A 14 25.93 -15.37 -32.58
CA LEU A 14 26.70 -15.71 -31.38
C LEU A 14 26.88 -14.50 -30.45
N ILE A 15 27.19 -13.32 -31.00
CA ILE A 15 27.27 -12.07 -30.22
C ILE A 15 25.93 -11.75 -29.56
N LEU A 16 24.80 -11.91 -30.26
CA LEU A 16 23.47 -11.66 -29.68
C LEU A 16 23.13 -12.65 -28.56
N ILE A 17 23.49 -13.92 -28.71
CA ILE A 17 23.29 -14.95 -27.68
C ILE A 17 24.16 -14.65 -26.45
N VAL A 18 25.44 -14.31 -26.65
CA VAL A 18 26.37 -13.96 -25.57
C VAL A 18 25.94 -12.68 -24.86
N ALA A 19 25.49 -11.66 -25.61
CA ALA A 19 24.94 -10.44 -25.03
C ALA A 19 23.68 -10.71 -24.20
N GLY A 20 22.79 -11.59 -24.68
CA GLY A 20 21.60 -12.02 -23.94
C GLY A 20 21.95 -12.76 -22.64
N LEU A 21 22.92 -13.66 -22.68
CA LEU A 21 23.44 -14.37 -21.49
C LEU A 21 24.10 -13.43 -20.48
N LEU A 22 24.88 -12.45 -20.94
CA LEU A 22 25.48 -11.44 -20.06
C LEU A 22 24.44 -10.53 -19.41
N LEU A 23 23.43 -10.11 -20.18
CA LEU A 23 22.28 -9.38 -19.65
C LEU A 23 21.53 -10.22 -18.60
N MET A 24 21.38 -11.53 -18.84
CA MET A 24 20.77 -12.46 -17.88
C MET A 24 21.51 -12.52 -16.56
N ALA A 25 22.82 -12.75 -16.63
CA ALA A 25 23.69 -12.81 -15.47
C ALA A 25 23.69 -11.48 -14.70
N GLY A 26 23.77 -10.35 -15.42
CA GLY A 26 23.76 -9.01 -14.84
C GLY A 26 22.46 -8.66 -14.13
N LEU A 27 21.30 -8.89 -14.76
CA LEU A 27 19.99 -8.67 -14.14
C LEU A 27 19.79 -9.57 -12.92
N SER A 28 20.23 -10.83 -12.99
CA SER A 28 20.13 -11.76 -11.86
C SER A 28 21.01 -11.32 -10.68
N ALA A 29 22.26 -10.91 -10.95
CA ALA A 29 23.17 -10.37 -9.94
C ALA A 29 22.65 -9.07 -9.31
N PHE A 30 22.10 -8.15 -10.13
CA PHE A 30 21.48 -6.92 -9.64
C PHE A 30 20.28 -7.20 -8.72
N ASN A 31 19.41 -8.13 -9.11
CA ASN A 31 18.27 -8.55 -8.29
C ASN A 31 18.70 -9.18 -6.96
N ILE A 32 19.85 -9.86 -6.90
CA ILE A 32 20.39 -10.43 -5.67
C ILE A 32 21.01 -9.32 -4.80
N ALA A 33 21.72 -8.37 -5.41
CA ALA A 33 22.40 -7.28 -4.70
C ALA A 33 21.45 -6.25 -4.08
N PHE A 34 20.31 -5.96 -4.72
CA PHE A 34 19.34 -4.95 -4.27
C PHE A 34 18.16 -5.56 -3.47
N ARG A 35 18.31 -6.75 -2.89
CA ARG A 35 17.22 -7.38 -2.12
C ARG A 35 16.97 -6.69 -0.77
N PRO A 36 15.70 -6.45 -0.40
CA PRO A 36 15.32 -6.23 1.01
C PRO A 36 15.51 -7.53 1.81
N ALA A 37 16.00 -7.43 3.05
CA ALA A 37 16.55 -8.54 3.85
C ALA A 37 15.55 -9.64 4.29
N GLU A 38 14.25 -9.50 3.99
CA GLU A 38 13.19 -10.29 4.63
C GLU A 38 12.55 -11.39 3.76
N LEU A 39 13.07 -11.69 2.56
CA LEU A 39 12.43 -12.64 1.63
C LEU A 39 13.10 -14.04 1.60
N PRO A 40 12.36 -15.15 1.84
CA PRO A 40 12.89 -16.51 1.81
C PRO A 40 13.53 -16.92 0.47
N ILE A 41 14.70 -17.57 0.54
CA ILE A 41 15.63 -17.78 -0.57
C ILE A 41 15.17 -18.89 -1.55
N ALA A 42 14.55 -19.97 -1.06
CA ALA A 42 14.36 -21.19 -1.85
C ALA A 42 13.17 -21.15 -2.83
N SER A 43 12.07 -20.47 -2.48
CA SER A 43 10.88 -20.37 -3.35
C SER A 43 11.03 -19.30 -4.44
N ASN A 44 11.88 -18.29 -4.21
CA ASN A 44 11.93 -17.09 -5.05
C ASN A 44 12.95 -17.18 -6.20
N LEU A 45 13.91 -18.12 -6.16
CA LEU A 45 14.93 -18.24 -7.22
C LEU A 45 14.34 -18.65 -8.56
N VAL A 46 13.36 -19.55 -8.58
CA VAL A 46 12.67 -19.98 -9.80
C VAL A 46 11.85 -18.82 -10.37
N VAL A 47 11.07 -18.12 -9.55
CA VAL A 47 10.24 -16.98 -9.98
C VAL A 47 11.10 -15.83 -10.52
N ILE A 48 12.15 -15.45 -9.79
CA ILE A 48 13.10 -14.42 -10.24
C ILE A 48 13.83 -14.87 -11.52
N GLY A 49 14.21 -16.15 -11.61
CA GLY A 49 14.82 -16.72 -12.80
C GLY A 49 13.90 -16.66 -14.02
N LEU A 50 12.62 -17.05 -13.88
CA LEU A 50 11.62 -16.95 -14.94
C LEU A 50 11.35 -15.50 -15.33
N LEU A 51 11.25 -14.58 -14.37
CA LEU A 51 11.01 -13.17 -14.63
C LEU A 51 12.18 -12.54 -15.40
N ASN A 52 13.41 -12.77 -14.95
CA ASN A 52 14.60 -12.32 -15.66
C ASN A 52 14.67 -12.92 -17.07
N LEU A 53 14.45 -14.23 -17.21
CA LEU A 53 14.40 -14.91 -18.50
C LEU A 53 13.37 -14.25 -19.43
N ASN A 54 12.15 -13.99 -18.93
CA ASN A 54 11.09 -13.35 -19.70
C ASN A 54 11.50 -11.94 -20.16
N VAL A 55 12.07 -11.13 -19.26
CA VAL A 55 12.59 -9.79 -19.57
C VAL A 55 13.65 -9.84 -20.67
N ILE A 56 14.56 -10.81 -20.64
CA ILE A 56 15.63 -10.93 -21.64
C ILE A 56 15.07 -11.38 -22.97
N VAL A 57 14.18 -12.38 -22.98
CA VAL A 57 13.49 -12.82 -24.20
C VAL A 57 12.72 -11.66 -24.83
N LEU A 58 12.03 -10.86 -24.02
CA LEU A 58 11.32 -9.66 -24.45
C LEU A 58 12.28 -8.61 -25.03
N LEU A 59 13.37 -8.29 -24.34
CA LEU A 59 14.39 -7.34 -24.82
C LEU A 59 15.01 -7.81 -26.13
N LEU A 60 15.33 -9.10 -26.25
CA LEU A 60 15.92 -9.68 -27.45
C LEU A 60 14.92 -9.60 -28.61
N LEU A 61 13.65 -9.93 -28.38
CA LEU A 61 12.58 -9.74 -29.35
C LEU A 61 12.46 -8.27 -29.79
N LEU A 62 12.46 -7.32 -28.86
CA LEU A 62 12.41 -5.89 -29.15
C LEU A 62 13.59 -5.46 -30.02
N VAL A 63 14.82 -5.85 -29.67
CA VAL A 63 16.02 -5.53 -30.46
C VAL A 63 15.92 -6.11 -31.87
N LEU A 64 15.48 -7.36 -32.03
CA LEU A 64 15.28 -7.97 -33.34
C LEU A 64 14.20 -7.23 -34.15
N LEU A 65 13.10 -6.88 -33.50
CA LEU A 65 11.98 -6.17 -34.11
C LEU A 65 12.39 -4.78 -34.58
N PHE A 66 13.01 -3.97 -33.71
CA PHE A 66 13.51 -2.65 -34.07
C PHE A 66 14.58 -2.72 -35.17
N ARG A 67 15.52 -3.66 -35.09
CA ARG A 67 16.52 -3.86 -36.13
C ARG A 67 15.88 -4.16 -37.49
N ASN A 68 14.85 -5.03 -37.51
CA ASN A 68 14.15 -5.37 -38.74
C ASN A 68 13.32 -4.18 -39.26
N LEU A 69 12.69 -3.40 -38.39
CA LEU A 69 11.96 -2.18 -38.76
C LEU A 69 12.88 -1.09 -39.30
N ILE A 70 14.03 -0.84 -38.65
CA ILE A 70 15.05 0.12 -39.09
C ILE A 70 15.58 -0.29 -40.45
N LYS A 71 15.95 -1.56 -40.63
CA LYS A 71 16.41 -2.09 -41.93
C LYS A 71 15.35 -1.91 -43.02
N LEU A 72 14.09 -2.20 -42.71
CA LEU A 72 12.97 -2.01 -43.64
C LEU A 72 12.80 -0.53 -44.02
N TRP A 73 12.95 0.38 -43.06
CA TRP A 73 12.87 1.82 -43.29
C TRP A 73 13.99 2.32 -44.21
N PHE A 74 15.23 1.85 -44.02
CA PHE A 74 16.35 2.16 -44.91
C PHE A 74 16.20 1.53 -46.31
N GLU A 75 15.81 0.24 -46.41
CA GLU A 75 15.54 -0.44 -47.69
C GLU A 75 14.45 0.30 -48.51
N ARG A 76 13.46 0.90 -47.82
CA ARG A 76 12.44 1.75 -48.45
C ARG A 76 13.03 3.04 -49.02
N ARG A 77 14.01 3.64 -48.34
CA ARG A 77 14.66 4.89 -48.76
C ARG A 77 15.57 4.68 -49.97
N GLU A 78 16.25 3.54 -50.05
CA GLU A 78 17.17 3.18 -51.15
C GLU A 78 16.47 2.64 -52.42
N LYS A 79 15.13 2.67 -52.50
CA LYS A 79 14.33 2.23 -53.67
C LYS A 79 14.66 0.81 -54.17
N VAL A 80 15.05 -0.09 -53.28
CA VAL A 80 15.35 -1.49 -53.63
C VAL A 80 14.08 -2.17 -54.18
N ILE A 81 14.20 -2.87 -55.32
CA ILE A 81 13.10 -3.59 -55.97
C ILE A 81 12.51 -4.62 -54.97
N GLY A 82 11.22 -4.48 -54.66
CA GLY A 82 10.50 -5.35 -53.70
C GLY A 82 10.30 -4.78 -52.27
N ALA A 83 10.99 -3.70 -51.89
CA ALA A 83 10.86 -3.10 -50.55
C ALA A 83 9.43 -2.60 -50.24
N LYS A 84 8.70 -2.12 -51.25
CA LYS A 84 7.30 -1.67 -51.11
C LYS A 84 6.35 -2.82 -50.75
N PHE A 85 6.53 -3.99 -51.34
CA PHE A 85 5.71 -5.18 -51.07
C PHE A 85 5.95 -5.70 -49.65
N LYS A 86 7.23 -5.86 -49.27
CA LYS A 86 7.65 -6.26 -47.93
C LYS A 86 7.11 -5.31 -46.85
N THR A 87 7.15 -4.00 -47.10
CA THR A 87 6.62 -3.00 -46.17
C THR A 87 5.11 -3.14 -45.98
N LYS A 88 4.34 -3.27 -47.07
CA LYS A 88 2.87 -3.42 -47.01
C LYS A 88 2.46 -4.67 -46.23
N LEU A 89 3.20 -5.77 -46.42
CA LEU A 89 2.98 -7.04 -45.73
C LEU A 89 3.30 -6.94 -44.24
N VAL A 90 4.46 -6.36 -43.87
CA VAL A 90 4.83 -6.13 -42.45
C VAL A 90 3.82 -5.21 -41.76
N LEU A 91 3.38 -4.14 -42.42
CA LEU A 91 2.40 -3.21 -41.86
C LEU A 91 1.06 -3.91 -41.60
N GLY A 92 0.61 -4.76 -42.54
CA GLY A 92 -0.61 -5.57 -42.38
C GLY A 92 -0.54 -6.54 -41.20
N PHE A 93 0.58 -7.28 -41.07
CA PHE A 93 0.81 -8.15 -39.91
C PHE A 93 0.85 -7.36 -38.60
N LEU A 94 1.52 -6.20 -38.60
CA LEU A 94 1.60 -5.35 -37.42
C LEU A 94 0.21 -4.86 -37.01
N THR A 95 -0.62 -4.40 -37.95
CA THR A 95 -2.00 -4.00 -37.63
C THR A 95 -2.85 -5.15 -37.12
N LEU A 96 -2.75 -6.35 -37.72
CA LEU A 96 -3.47 -7.54 -37.28
C LEU A 96 -3.08 -7.98 -35.86
N ALA A 97 -1.81 -7.84 -35.48
CA ALA A 97 -1.33 -8.19 -34.15
C ALA A 97 -1.60 -7.11 -33.09
N LEU A 98 -1.44 -5.83 -33.44
CA LEU A 98 -1.62 -4.72 -32.51
C LEU A 98 -3.10 -4.49 -32.16
N LEU A 99 -4.01 -4.67 -33.12
CA LEU A 99 -5.43 -4.40 -32.92
C LEU A 99 -6.03 -5.17 -31.72
N PRO A 100 -5.92 -6.51 -31.62
CA PRO A 100 -6.42 -7.24 -30.46
C PRO A 100 -5.59 -6.97 -29.19
N SER A 101 -4.29 -6.72 -29.32
CA SER A 101 -3.42 -6.43 -28.18
C SER A 101 -3.79 -5.12 -27.48
N ILE A 102 -4.09 -4.06 -28.25
CA ILE A 102 -4.53 -2.76 -27.73
C ILE A 102 -5.90 -2.90 -27.07
N LEU A 103 -6.82 -3.67 -27.67
CA LEU A 103 -8.13 -3.92 -27.10
C LEU A 103 -8.03 -4.60 -25.73
N ILE A 104 -7.24 -5.68 -25.65
CA ILE A 104 -6.96 -6.38 -24.38
C ILE A 104 -6.31 -5.44 -23.38
N PHE A 105 -5.34 -4.62 -23.79
CA PHE A 105 -4.68 -3.66 -22.91
C PHE A 105 -5.66 -2.67 -22.28
N ILE A 106 -6.59 -2.11 -23.07
CA ILE A 106 -7.61 -1.19 -22.57
C ILE A 106 -8.55 -1.90 -21.59
N ILE A 107 -9.04 -3.10 -21.94
CA ILE A 107 -9.94 -3.88 -21.08
C ILE A 107 -9.24 -4.26 -19.77
N ALA A 108 -8.02 -4.79 -19.85
CA ALA A 108 -7.25 -5.20 -18.69
C ALA A 108 -6.92 -4.02 -17.77
N SER A 109 -6.54 -2.87 -18.31
CA SER A 109 -6.27 -1.66 -17.53
C SER A 109 -7.52 -1.19 -16.78
N ASN A 110 -8.67 -1.15 -17.47
CA ASN A 110 -9.95 -0.83 -16.85
C ASN A 110 -10.34 -1.84 -15.77
N PHE A 111 -10.14 -3.13 -16.04
CA PHE A 111 -10.42 -4.21 -15.10
C PHE A 111 -9.55 -4.07 -13.85
N ILE A 112 -8.23 -3.95 -13.98
CA ILE A 112 -7.30 -3.79 -12.86
C ILE A 112 -7.70 -2.58 -12.00
N ASN A 113 -7.95 -1.42 -12.61
CA ASN A 113 -8.31 -0.22 -11.87
C ASN A 113 -9.61 -0.41 -11.05
N ARG A 114 -10.62 -1.05 -11.65
CA ARG A 114 -11.89 -1.34 -10.96
C ARG A 114 -11.76 -2.42 -9.90
N SER A 115 -11.00 -3.49 -10.19
CA SER A 115 -10.74 -4.59 -9.26
C SER A 115 -10.01 -4.11 -8.02
N ILE A 116 -9.00 -3.25 -8.16
CA ILE A 116 -8.30 -2.63 -7.03
C ILE A 116 -9.29 -1.84 -6.17
N GLN A 117 -10.10 -0.97 -6.78
CA GLN A 117 -11.11 -0.21 -6.02
C GLN A 117 -12.11 -1.12 -5.30
N GLY A 118 -12.58 -2.18 -5.96
CA GLY A 118 -13.53 -3.13 -5.39
C GLY A 118 -12.95 -3.97 -4.24
N TRP A 119 -11.66 -4.31 -4.28
CA TRP A 119 -10.99 -5.08 -3.23
C TRP A 119 -10.55 -4.23 -2.04
N PHE A 120 -10.19 -2.96 -2.27
CA PHE A 120 -9.68 -2.07 -1.22
C PHE A 120 -10.78 -1.35 -0.44
N LYS A 121 -11.86 -0.87 -1.10
CA LYS A 121 -12.89 -0.08 -0.43
C LYS A 121 -13.55 -0.80 0.76
N PRO A 122 -14.09 -2.03 0.63
CA PRO A 122 -14.77 -2.69 1.74
C PRO A 122 -13.83 -3.03 2.90
N GLN A 123 -12.55 -3.24 2.61
CA GLN A 123 -11.54 -3.60 3.61
C GLN A 123 -11.04 -2.40 4.41
N VAL A 124 -11.20 -1.17 3.90
CA VAL A 124 -10.73 0.05 4.59
C VAL A 124 -11.89 0.86 5.16
N GLU A 125 -12.96 1.06 4.38
CA GLU A 125 -14.10 1.90 4.80
C GLU A 125 -14.87 1.26 5.96
N ARG A 126 -15.16 -0.05 5.88
CA ARG A 126 -15.98 -0.71 6.92
C ARG A 126 -15.32 -0.75 8.30
N PRO A 127 -14.03 -1.12 8.46
CA PRO A 127 -13.40 -1.10 9.76
C PRO A 127 -13.26 0.32 10.32
N LEU A 128 -13.06 1.32 9.45
CA LEU A 128 -12.97 2.72 9.87
C LEU A 128 -14.31 3.22 10.42
N ASP A 129 -15.41 2.95 9.72
CA ASP A 129 -16.76 3.29 10.20
C ASP A 129 -17.09 2.58 11.51
N GLN A 130 -16.73 1.30 11.64
CA GLN A 130 -16.90 0.55 12.88
C GLN A 130 -16.06 1.10 14.04
N ALA A 131 -14.80 1.46 13.79
CA ALA A 131 -13.94 2.08 14.80
C ALA A 131 -14.51 3.42 15.27
N LEU A 132 -15.09 4.21 14.37
CA LEU A 132 -15.74 5.47 14.69
C LEU A 132 -16.99 5.27 15.56
N VAL A 133 -17.82 4.28 15.25
CA VAL A 133 -18.97 3.90 16.08
C VAL A 133 -18.54 3.43 17.47
N VAL A 134 -17.48 2.62 17.56
CA VAL A 134 -16.91 2.18 18.85
C VAL A 134 -16.41 3.36 19.66
N ALA A 135 -15.67 4.29 19.04
CA ALA A 135 -15.18 5.49 19.72
C ALA A 135 -16.33 6.37 20.23
N GLN A 136 -17.35 6.64 19.41
CA GLN A 136 -18.52 7.41 19.81
C GLN A 136 -19.28 6.75 20.98
N THR A 137 -19.45 5.43 20.91
CA THR A 137 -20.10 4.65 21.98
C THR A 137 -19.29 4.71 23.28
N TYR A 138 -17.97 4.61 23.18
CA TYR A 138 -17.08 4.74 24.33
C TYR A 138 -17.20 6.11 25.00
N TYR A 139 -17.16 7.20 24.23
CA TYR A 139 -17.33 8.56 24.76
C TYR A 139 -18.71 8.77 25.39
N HIS A 140 -19.78 8.30 24.75
CA HIS A 140 -21.13 8.41 25.29
C HIS A 140 -21.31 7.62 26.61
N ASN A 141 -20.72 6.42 26.68
CA ASN A 141 -20.70 5.62 27.90
C ASN A 141 -19.90 6.29 29.02
N LEU A 142 -18.75 6.89 28.68
CA LEU A 142 -17.92 7.62 29.64
C LEU A 142 -18.65 8.84 30.20
N GLU A 143 -19.33 9.63 29.36
CA GLU A 143 -20.16 10.76 29.77
C GLU A 143 -21.29 10.30 30.69
N THR A 144 -22.03 9.26 30.29
CA THR A 144 -23.16 8.74 31.06
C THR A 144 -22.70 8.14 32.40
N ALA A 145 -21.58 7.42 32.43
CA ALA A 145 -20.98 6.90 33.65
C ALA A 145 -20.53 8.04 34.58
N SER A 146 -19.84 9.05 34.05
CA SER A 146 -19.40 10.22 34.81
C SER A 146 -20.57 10.98 35.43
N LEU A 147 -21.65 11.20 34.68
CA LEU A 147 -22.87 11.83 35.20
C LEU A 147 -23.56 10.98 36.27
N ARG A 148 -23.58 9.65 36.11
CA ARG A 148 -24.13 8.74 37.14
C ARG A 148 -23.31 8.78 38.42
N HIS A 149 -21.98 8.75 38.32
CA HIS A 149 -21.08 8.90 39.47
C HIS A 149 -21.27 10.25 40.15
N ALA A 150 -21.28 11.36 39.40
CA ALA A 150 -21.50 12.69 39.96
C ALA A 150 -22.83 12.80 40.72
N ARG A 151 -23.93 12.28 40.15
CA ARG A 151 -25.24 12.25 40.83
C ARG A 151 -25.29 11.32 42.03
N HIS A 152 -24.50 10.26 42.04
CA HIS A 152 -24.37 9.38 43.21
C HIS A 152 -23.64 10.10 44.34
N LEU A 153 -22.47 10.68 44.04
CA LEU A 153 -21.68 11.43 45.00
C LEU A 153 -22.46 12.60 45.59
N ALA A 154 -23.14 13.39 44.75
CA ALA A 154 -23.96 14.52 45.20
C ALA A 154 -25.06 14.09 46.19
N ARG A 155 -25.74 12.96 45.94
CA ARG A 155 -26.79 12.46 46.84
C ARG A 155 -26.24 12.01 48.18
N VAL A 156 -25.05 11.39 48.21
CA VAL A 156 -24.40 10.99 49.47
C VAL A 156 -23.95 12.21 50.25
N ILE A 157 -23.29 13.16 49.59
CA ILE A 157 -22.85 14.42 50.18
C ILE A 157 -24.02 15.19 50.82
N GLU A 158 -25.16 15.28 50.12
CA GLU A 158 -26.37 15.95 50.62
C GLU A 158 -27.00 15.20 51.79
N ARG A 159 -27.12 13.87 51.70
CA ARG A 159 -27.74 13.03 52.74
C ARG A 159 -26.94 13.02 54.04
N GLU A 160 -25.61 13.03 53.95
CA GLU A 160 -24.71 12.95 55.10
C GLU A 160 -24.29 14.33 55.64
N GLY A 161 -24.71 15.42 54.97
CA GLY A 161 -24.40 16.78 55.39
C GLY A 161 -22.91 17.13 55.32
N LEU A 162 -22.16 16.50 54.42
CA LEU A 162 -20.70 16.63 54.29
C LEU A 162 -20.25 18.01 53.74
N LEU A 163 -21.20 18.91 53.42
CA LEU A 163 -20.92 20.27 52.96
C LEU A 163 -20.70 21.29 54.09
N ALA A 164 -20.82 20.88 55.35
CA ALA A 164 -20.61 21.75 56.50
C ALA A 164 -19.12 22.16 56.62
N ASP A 165 -18.85 23.40 57.02
CA ASP A 165 -17.50 23.97 57.06
C ASP A 165 -16.55 23.24 58.02
N ASP A 166 -17.10 22.63 59.07
CA ASP A 166 -16.40 21.84 60.08
C ASP A 166 -16.05 20.41 59.62
N ARG A 167 -16.61 19.94 58.51
CA ARG A 167 -16.43 18.57 57.98
C ARG A 167 -15.67 18.50 56.66
N ARG A 168 -14.97 19.58 56.28
CA ARG A 168 -14.23 19.67 55.01
C ARG A 168 -13.12 18.61 54.87
N ASP A 169 -12.42 18.28 55.96
CA ASP A 169 -11.37 17.26 55.95
C ASP A 169 -11.95 15.85 55.75
N GLU A 170 -13.11 15.58 56.34
CA GLU A 170 -13.85 14.32 56.18
C GLU A 170 -14.38 14.17 54.74
N LEU A 171 -14.90 15.25 54.16
CA LEU A 171 -15.30 15.29 52.75
C LEU A 171 -14.10 15.03 51.82
N ALA A 172 -12.94 15.61 52.09
CA ALA A 172 -11.75 15.41 51.28
C ALA A 172 -11.23 13.96 51.32
N ALA A 173 -11.19 13.34 52.51
CA ALA A 173 -10.81 11.95 52.67
C ALA A 173 -11.79 11.00 51.94
N TRP A 174 -13.10 11.25 52.08
CA TRP A 174 -14.12 10.46 51.40
C TRP A 174 -14.07 10.61 49.88
N LEU A 175 -13.86 11.83 49.36
CA LEU A 175 -13.72 12.06 47.92
C LEU A 175 -12.48 11.38 47.32
N LEU A 176 -11.38 11.26 48.09
CA LEU A 176 -10.19 10.50 47.69
C LEU A 176 -10.48 9.01 47.55
N GLU A 177 -11.14 8.42 48.54
CA GLU A 177 -11.57 7.02 48.49
C GLU A 177 -12.52 6.77 47.31
N GLN A 178 -13.49 7.65 47.10
CA GLN A 178 -14.45 7.52 45.99
C GLN A 178 -13.81 7.75 44.61
N GLN A 179 -12.83 8.65 44.50
CA GLN A 179 -12.10 8.88 43.25
C GLN A 179 -11.31 7.63 42.83
N GLU A 180 -10.63 6.99 43.76
CA GLU A 180 -9.88 5.74 43.53
C GLU A 180 -10.83 4.58 43.20
N GLN A 181 -11.92 4.41 43.96
CA GLN A 181 -12.90 3.34 43.77
C GLN A 181 -13.62 3.44 42.41
N LEU A 182 -13.90 4.67 41.95
CA LEU A 182 -14.61 4.92 40.69
C LEU A 182 -13.68 5.09 39.49
N GLY A 183 -12.35 5.07 39.69
CA GLY A 183 -11.34 5.27 38.66
C GLY A 183 -11.47 6.62 37.94
N LEU A 184 -11.89 7.67 38.65
CA LEU A 184 -12.08 9.01 38.09
C LEU A 184 -10.74 9.76 38.05
N SER A 185 -10.47 10.57 37.03
CA SER A 185 -9.21 11.36 36.98
C SER A 185 -9.16 12.47 38.04
N ALA A 186 -10.30 13.09 38.33
CA ALA A 186 -10.44 14.10 39.37
C ALA A 186 -11.90 14.27 39.80
N VAL A 187 -12.11 14.69 41.04
CA VAL A 187 -13.42 15.09 41.58
C VAL A 187 -13.27 16.44 42.27
N THR A 188 -14.13 17.39 41.90
CA THR A 188 -14.15 18.74 42.51
C THR A 188 -15.55 19.07 42.99
N VAL A 189 -15.66 19.51 44.24
CA VAL A 189 -16.91 20.00 44.81
C VAL A 189 -16.87 21.53 44.84
N PHE A 190 -17.89 22.16 44.28
CA PHE A 190 -18.03 23.62 44.23
C PHE A 190 -19.07 24.10 45.24
N GLY A 191 -18.76 25.20 45.92
CA GLY A 191 -19.68 25.89 46.82
C GLY A 191 -20.70 26.74 46.07
N ARG A 192 -21.65 27.32 46.80
CA ARG A 192 -22.68 28.21 46.22
C ARG A 192 -22.10 29.48 45.57
N ASP A 193 -20.88 29.85 45.95
CA ASP A 193 -20.10 30.95 45.40
C ASP A 193 -19.23 30.54 44.19
N ALA A 194 -19.42 29.32 43.67
CA ALA A 194 -18.64 28.71 42.59
C ALA A 194 -17.14 28.57 42.89
N LYS A 195 -16.71 28.74 44.16
CA LYS A 195 -15.35 28.41 44.58
C LYS A 195 -15.24 26.92 44.82
N ALA A 196 -14.11 26.33 44.41
CA ALA A 196 -13.79 24.95 44.72
C ALA A 196 -13.63 24.82 46.25
N LEU A 197 -14.47 24.00 46.88
CA LEU A 197 -14.40 23.70 48.30
C LEU A 197 -13.34 22.64 48.55
N VAL A 198 -13.35 21.59 47.72
CA VAL A 198 -12.43 20.45 47.78
C VAL A 198 -12.14 19.97 46.36
N HIS A 199 -10.87 19.70 46.07
CA HIS A 199 -10.40 19.16 44.80
C HIS A 199 -9.50 17.95 45.09
N VAL A 200 -9.83 16.83 44.46
CA VAL A 200 -9.09 15.56 44.56
C VAL A 200 -8.74 15.12 43.14
N LYS A 201 -7.49 14.74 42.91
CA LYS A 201 -6.98 14.28 41.62
C LYS A 201 -6.23 12.97 41.80
N ASP A 202 -6.30 12.11 40.80
CA ASP A 202 -5.48 10.90 40.71
C ASP A 202 -3.98 11.28 40.78
N PRO A 203 -3.20 10.69 41.71
CA PRO A 203 -1.76 10.94 41.81
C PRO A 203 -0.94 10.42 40.60
N ALA A 204 -1.52 9.58 39.74
CA ALA A 204 -0.86 9.08 38.53
C ALA A 204 -0.99 10.01 37.30
N LEU A 205 -1.75 11.11 37.40
CA LEU A 205 -2.05 12.06 36.32
C LEU A 205 -1.54 13.49 36.59
#